data_AF-A0A2J0LD20-F1
#
_entry.id   AF-A0A2J0LD20-F1
#
_cell.length_a   1.000
_cell.length_b   1.000
_cell.length_c   1.000
_cell.angle_alpha   90.00
_cell.angle_beta   90.00
_cell.angle_gamma   90.00
#
_symmetry.space_group_name_H-M   'P 1'
#
loop_
_entity.id
_entity.type
_entity.pdbx_description
1 polymer ?
#
loop_
_entity_poly.entity_id
_entity_poly.type
_entity_poly.pdbx_seq_one_letter_code
_entity_poly.pdbx_strand_id
1 'polypeptide(L)'
;MNDQSLFPELKNIKPPVEVTVFPWLGIIITFLLVAAAVVLVVWILKKRATAPKKVLSACDEALAQLEKFCLESLQTSSEISSFYVRLSDILRRFLENRFGLQAPEMTTEEFLQSLKSRPQFTDPQKTMLEEFLRRCDLVKFAREKPEVSEARKSLELVKNFIENCHCERTK
;
A
#
# COMPACT_ATOMS: atom_id res chain seq x y z
N MET A 1 70.08 -23.78 -58.33
CA MET A 1 70.22 -22.70 -57.33
C MET A 1 70.09 -21.41 -58.11
N ASN A 2 69.06 -20.58 -58.01
CA ASN A 2 68.27 -20.18 -56.84
C ASN A 2 66.82 -19.93 -57.28
N ASP A 3 65.89 -20.56 -56.57
CA ASP A 3 64.45 -20.33 -56.67
C ASP A 3 64.08 -19.41 -55.50
N GLN A 4 63.76 -18.14 -55.78
CA GLN A 4 63.38 -17.19 -54.73
C GLN A 4 62.51 -16.05 -55.26
N SER A 5 61.29 -16.37 -55.66
CA SER A 5 60.22 -15.37 -55.75
C SER A 5 58.87 -15.99 -55.41
N LEU A 6 58.69 -16.37 -54.14
CA LEU A 6 57.43 -16.87 -53.58
C LEU A 6 57.00 -16.04 -52.37
N PHE A 7 56.71 -14.75 -52.56
CA PHE A 7 55.86 -14.03 -51.61
C PHE A 7 54.96 -13.05 -52.40
N PRO A 8 53.63 -13.30 -52.49
CA PRO A 8 52.71 -12.29 -52.97
C PRO A 8 52.73 -11.10 -52.00
N GLU A 9 52.81 -9.87 -52.52
CA GLU A 9 52.86 -8.65 -51.72
C GLU A 9 51.76 -8.65 -50.65
N LEU A 10 52.19 -8.58 -49.39
CA LEU A 10 51.29 -8.57 -48.25
C LEU A 10 50.43 -7.30 -48.32
N LYS A 11 49.11 -7.51 -48.43
CA LYS A 11 48.10 -6.45 -48.41
C LYS A 11 48.28 -5.61 -47.15
N ASN A 12 48.64 -4.35 -47.35
CA ASN A 12 48.86 -3.34 -46.32
C ASN A 12 47.67 -3.31 -45.33
N ILE A 13 47.91 -3.76 -44.09
CA ILE A 13 46.94 -3.75 -43.00
C ILE A 13 46.96 -2.33 -42.42
N LYS A 14 45.82 -1.62 -42.48
CA LYS A 14 45.69 -0.26 -41.93
C LYS A 14 46.16 -0.24 -40.46
N PRO A 15 46.90 0.80 -40.03
CA PRO A 15 47.30 0.91 -38.63
C PRO A 15 46.07 0.96 -37.71
N PRO A 16 46.18 0.44 -36.48
CA PRO A 16 45.07 0.44 -35.52
C PRO A 16 44.63 1.88 -35.25
N VAL A 17 43.35 2.16 -35.47
CA VAL A 17 42.73 3.43 -35.12
C VAL A 17 42.63 3.48 -33.60
N GLU A 18 43.40 4.37 -32.97
CA GLU A 18 43.23 4.65 -31.55
C GLU A 18 41.83 5.20 -31.32
N VAL A 19 40.97 4.38 -30.71
CA VAL A 19 39.65 4.80 -30.26
C VAL A 19 39.84 5.79 -29.11
N THR A 20 39.84 7.08 -29.45
CA THR A 20 39.74 8.16 -28.46
C THR A 20 38.35 8.04 -27.83
N VAL A 21 38.27 7.30 -26.71
CA VAL A 21 37.07 7.23 -25.89
C VAL A 21 36.81 8.61 -25.32
N PHE A 22 35.94 9.32 -26.02
CA PHE A 22 35.44 10.63 -25.66
C PHE A 22 34.94 10.62 -24.20
N PRO A 23 35.59 11.32 -23.26
CA PRO A 23 35.31 11.19 -21.81
C PRO A 23 33.87 11.55 -21.44
N TRP A 24 33.20 12.32 -22.30
CA TRP A 24 31.79 12.68 -22.19
C TRP A 24 30.84 11.50 -22.43
N LEU A 25 31.22 10.46 -23.20
CA LEU A 25 30.43 9.22 -23.29
C LEU A 25 30.34 8.52 -21.93
N GLY A 26 31.44 8.48 -21.16
CA GLY A 26 31.44 7.91 -19.82
C GLY A 26 30.51 8.66 -18.87
N ILE A 27 30.48 9.99 -18.96
CA ILE A 27 29.58 10.84 -18.17
C ILE A 27 28.12 10.58 -18.54
N ILE A 28 27.81 10.48 -19.83
CA ILE A 28 26.45 10.19 -20.33
C ILE A 28 25.98 8.82 -19.85
N ILE A 29 26.81 7.78 -19.98
CA ILE A 29 26.48 6.42 -19.54
C ILE A 29 26.24 6.38 -18.02
N THR A 30 27.09 7.06 -17.24
CA THR A 30 26.95 7.14 -15.78
C THR A 30 25.65 7.85 -15.40
N PHE A 31 25.34 8.98 -16.03
CA PHE A 31 24.10 9.72 -15.79
C PHE A 31 22.87 8.87 -16.12
N LEU A 32 22.90 8.14 -17.22
CA LEU A 32 21.79 7.29 -17.66
C LEU A 32 21.57 6.10 -16.70
N LEU A 33 22.66 5.51 -16.18
CA LEU A 33 22.61 4.49 -15.13
C LEU A 33 22.02 5.02 -13.82
N VAL A 34 22.43 6.21 -13.39
CA VAL A 34 21.90 6.84 -12.17
C VAL A 34 20.42 7.17 -12.34
N ALA A 35 20.03 7.74 -13.47
CA ALA A 35 18.62 8.03 -13.76
C ALA A 35 17.77 6.75 -13.77
N ALA A 36 18.25 5.68 -14.40
CA ALA A 36 17.57 4.38 -14.39
C ALA A 36 17.46 3.80 -12.98
N ALA A 37 18.52 3.90 -12.17
CA ALA A 37 18.50 3.46 -10.77
C ALA A 37 17.50 4.28 -9.93
N VAL A 38 17.44 5.60 -10.11
CA VAL A 38 16.46 6.46 -9.42
C VAL A 38 15.04 6.09 -9.82
N VAL A 39 14.76 5.93 -11.12
CA VAL A 39 13.44 5.51 -11.60
C VAL A 39 13.06 4.14 -11.04
N LEU A 40 14.00 3.17 -11.03
CA LEU A 40 13.79 1.84 -10.48
C LEU A 40 13.50 1.89 -8.97
N VAL A 41 14.27 2.68 -8.22
CA VAL A 41 14.08 2.86 -6.77
C VAL A 41 12.73 3.52 -6.49
N VAL A 42 12.38 4.59 -7.20
CA VAL A 42 11.07 5.25 -7.06
C VAL A 42 9.94 4.29 -7.42
N TRP A 43 10.09 3.49 -8.48
CA TRP A 43 9.11 2.50 -8.89
C TRP A 43 8.96 1.38 -7.85
N ILE A 44 10.06 0.86 -7.29
CA ILE A 44 10.04 -0.13 -6.22
C ILE A 44 9.43 0.45 -4.94
N LEU A 45 9.73 1.69 -4.57
CA LEU A 45 9.16 2.35 -3.39
C LEU A 45 7.65 2.59 -3.56
N LYS A 46 7.20 3.07 -4.73
CA LYS A 46 5.76 3.18 -5.04
C LYS A 46 5.08 1.81 -5.06
N LYS A 47 5.76 0.77 -5.57
CA LYS A 47 5.24 -0.60 -5.59
C LYS A 47 5.22 -1.24 -4.19
N ARG A 48 6.12 -0.84 -3.29
CA ARG A 48 6.14 -1.26 -1.88
C ARG A 48 5.10 -0.55 -1.02
N ALA A 49 4.78 0.69 -1.33
CA ALA A 49 3.62 1.38 -0.74
C ALA A 49 2.28 0.76 -1.18
N THR A 50 2.26 0.04 -2.31
CA THR A 50 1.07 -0.63 -2.88
C THR A 50 1.13 -2.16 -2.78
N ALA A 51 2.20 -2.74 -2.23
CA ALA A 51 2.29 -4.17 -2.00
C ALA A 51 1.57 -4.49 -0.69
N PRO A 52 0.62 -5.45 -0.67
CA PRO A 52 -0.06 -5.83 0.55
C PRO A 52 1.00 -6.33 1.54
N LYS A 53 1.26 -5.51 2.57
CA LYS A 53 2.08 -5.86 3.73
C LYS A 53 1.58 -7.23 4.18
N LYS A 54 2.48 -8.23 4.27
CA LYS A 54 2.14 -9.65 4.52
C LYS A 54 0.91 -9.72 5.42
N VAL A 55 -0.16 -10.29 4.90
CA VAL A 55 -1.50 -10.28 5.51
C VAL A 55 -1.55 -10.51 7.02
N LEU A 56 -0.70 -11.40 7.57
CA LEU A 56 -0.60 -11.60 9.02
C LEU A 56 -0.30 -10.27 9.74
N SER A 57 0.69 -9.52 9.24
CA SER A 57 1.08 -8.19 9.73
C SER A 57 -0.08 -7.21 9.75
N ALA A 58 -0.95 -7.18 8.74
CA ALA A 58 -2.03 -6.20 8.68
C ALA A 58 -3.13 -6.46 9.71
N CYS A 59 -3.48 -7.74 9.96
CA CYS A 59 -4.43 -8.12 10.99
C CYS A 59 -3.86 -7.85 12.39
N ASP A 60 -2.66 -8.34 12.65
CA ASP A 60 -1.99 -8.20 13.95
C ASP A 60 -1.79 -6.72 14.29
N GLU A 61 -1.38 -5.89 13.32
CA GLU A 61 -1.23 -4.44 13.50
C GLU A 61 -2.55 -3.73 13.79
N ALA A 62 -3.65 -4.16 13.17
CA ALA A 62 -4.96 -3.57 13.40
C ALA A 62 -5.51 -3.97 14.77
N LEU A 63 -5.42 -5.25 15.13
CA LEU A 63 -5.84 -5.76 16.45
C LEU A 63 -5.03 -5.12 17.58
N ALA A 64 -3.70 -5.03 17.44
CA ALA A 64 -2.85 -4.36 18.42
C ALA A 64 -3.16 -2.85 18.56
N GLN A 65 -3.69 -2.21 17.51
CA GLN A 65 -4.18 -0.83 17.61
C GLN A 65 -5.54 -0.75 18.30
N LEU A 66 -6.44 -1.71 18.07
CA LEU A 66 -7.74 -1.78 18.75
C LEU A 66 -7.58 -2.02 20.25
N GLU A 67 -6.61 -2.83 20.68
CA GLU A 67 -6.31 -3.09 22.10
C GLU A 67 -5.89 -1.83 22.88
N LYS A 68 -5.42 -0.79 22.19
CA LYS A 68 -5.04 0.48 22.81
C LYS A 68 -6.25 1.34 23.19
N PHE A 69 -7.46 0.99 22.78
CA PHE A 69 -8.65 1.71 23.18
C PHE A 69 -9.00 1.42 24.65
N CYS A 70 -8.83 2.41 25.51
CA CYS A 70 -9.39 2.41 26.85
C CYS A 70 -10.82 2.97 26.79
N LEU A 71 -11.83 2.09 26.74
CA LEU A 71 -13.23 2.54 26.70
C LEU A 71 -13.68 3.17 28.03
N GLU A 72 -13.04 2.80 29.14
CA GLU A 72 -13.34 3.34 30.48
C GLU A 72 -12.95 4.81 30.63
N SER A 73 -12.04 5.31 29.80
CA SER A 73 -11.65 6.72 29.78
C SER A 73 -12.57 7.60 28.91
N LEU A 74 -13.58 7.03 28.24
CA LEU A 74 -14.51 7.81 27.41
C LEU A 74 -15.61 8.41 28.31
N GLN A 75 -15.40 9.64 28.78
CA GLN A 75 -16.34 10.33 29.67
C GLN A 75 -17.11 11.44 28.96
N THR A 76 -16.47 12.06 27.97
CA THR A 76 -16.99 13.20 27.25
C THR A 76 -17.41 12.86 25.82
N SER A 77 -18.38 13.59 25.29
CA SER A 77 -18.79 13.48 23.88
C SER A 77 -17.63 13.75 22.90
N SER A 78 -16.65 14.59 23.29
CA SER A 78 -15.45 14.85 22.49
C SER A 78 -14.54 13.62 22.40
N GLU A 79 -14.36 12.90 23.52
CA GLU A 79 -13.59 11.66 23.56
C GLU A 79 -14.26 10.56 22.74
N ILE A 80 -15.58 10.43 22.84
CA ILE A 80 -16.36 9.48 22.03
C ILE A 80 -16.23 9.81 20.54
N SER A 81 -16.30 11.08 20.16
CA SER A 81 -16.12 11.50 18.76
C SER A 81 -14.71 11.16 18.25
N SER A 82 -13.68 11.45 19.05
CA SER A 82 -12.28 11.11 18.76
C SER A 82 -12.09 9.60 18.62
N PHE A 83 -12.78 8.81 19.45
CA PHE A 83 -12.81 7.36 19.37
C PHE A 83 -13.36 6.88 18.02
N TYR A 84 -14.51 7.37 17.57
CA TYR A 84 -15.08 6.98 16.27
C TYR A 84 -14.18 7.40 15.09
N VAL A 85 -13.53 8.56 15.18
CA VAL A 85 -12.54 8.99 14.17
C VAL A 85 -11.40 7.97 14.09
N ARG A 86 -10.77 7.65 15.22
CA ARG A 86 -9.65 6.69 15.28
C ARG A 86 -10.06 5.29 14.87
N LEU A 87 -11.22 4.81 15.33
CA LEU A 87 -11.71 3.48 15.00
C LEU A 87 -11.94 3.34 13.49
N SER A 88 -12.53 4.37 12.86
CA SER A 88 -12.72 4.39 11.41
C SER A 88 -11.40 4.43 10.63
N ASP A 89 -10.38 5.15 11.13
CA ASP A 89 -9.05 5.21 10.51
C ASP A 89 -8.36 3.84 10.56
N ILE A 90 -8.39 3.16 11.71
CA ILE A 90 -7.82 1.82 11.87
C ILE A 90 -8.47 0.83 10.89
N LEU A 91 -9.79 0.84 10.79
CA LEU A 91 -10.52 -0.03 9.86
C LEU A 91 -10.16 0.28 8.40
N ARG A 92 -10.13 1.56 8.01
CA ARG A 92 -9.79 1.97 6.63
C ARG A 92 -8.36 1.58 6.25
N ARG A 93 -7.39 1.78 7.14
CA ARG A 93 -6.00 1.34 6.93
C ARG A 93 -5.87 -0.19 6.87
N PHE A 94 -6.61 -0.91 7.72
CA PHE A 94 -6.66 -2.36 7.63
C PHE A 94 -7.16 -2.80 6.26
N LEU A 95 -8.24 -2.20 5.78
CA LEU A 95 -8.81 -2.51 4.46
C LEU A 95 -7.85 -2.18 3.32
N GLU A 96 -7.10 -1.08 3.42
CA GLU A 96 -6.04 -0.73 2.48
C GLU A 96 -4.93 -1.76 2.45
N ASN A 97 -4.35 -2.05 3.61
CA ASN A 97 -3.23 -2.98 3.74
C ASN A 97 -3.62 -4.40 3.32
N ARG A 98 -4.86 -4.81 3.60
CA ARG A 98 -5.34 -6.18 3.33
C ARG A 98 -5.87 -6.37 1.91
N PHE A 99 -6.60 -5.40 1.38
CA PHE A 99 -7.40 -5.54 0.16
C PHE A 99 -6.99 -4.56 -0.96
N GLY A 100 -5.99 -3.70 -0.72
CA GLY A 100 -5.55 -2.67 -1.67
C GLY A 100 -6.64 -1.64 -1.96
N LEU A 101 -7.52 -1.38 -1.00
CA LEU A 101 -8.53 -0.33 -1.07
C LEU A 101 -7.92 0.96 -0.57
N GLN A 102 -7.85 2.03 -1.36
CA GLN A 102 -7.40 3.35 -0.88
C GLN A 102 -8.45 4.03 0.02
N ALA A 103 -8.97 3.28 1.00
CA ALA A 103 -10.07 3.65 1.86
C ALA A 103 -9.78 4.90 2.72
N PRO A 104 -8.55 5.18 3.17
CA PRO A 104 -8.27 6.44 3.87
C PRO A 104 -8.40 7.68 2.98
N GLU A 105 -8.17 7.55 1.67
CA GLU A 105 -8.23 8.66 0.70
C GLU A 105 -9.61 8.84 0.08
N MET A 106 -10.49 7.84 0.21
CA MET A 106 -11.85 7.86 -0.32
C MET A 106 -12.84 8.50 0.65
N THR A 107 -13.82 9.22 0.13
CA THR A 107 -15.03 9.53 0.90
C THR A 107 -15.80 8.24 1.25
N THR A 108 -16.68 8.28 2.26
CA THR A 108 -17.50 7.11 2.62
C THR A 108 -18.32 6.60 1.43
N GLU A 109 -18.94 7.49 0.66
CA GLU A 109 -19.75 7.10 -0.50
C GLU A 109 -18.90 6.46 -1.62
N GLU A 110 -17.73 7.01 -1.93
CA GLU A 110 -16.79 6.41 -2.90
C GLU A 110 -16.31 5.03 -2.45
N PHE A 111 -15.98 4.90 -1.17
CA PHE A 111 -15.57 3.63 -0.59
C PHE A 111 -16.69 2.58 -0.72
N LEU A 112 -17.93 2.91 -0.33
CA LEU A 112 -19.07 1.99 -0.42
C LEU A 112 -19.42 1.64 -1.86
N GLN A 113 -19.32 2.60 -2.79
CA GLN A 113 -19.49 2.33 -4.21
C GLN A 113 -18.42 1.34 -4.71
N SER A 114 -17.17 1.49 -4.28
CA SER A 114 -16.07 0.59 -4.64
C SER A 114 -16.22 -0.83 -4.09
N LEU A 115 -16.93 -1.00 -2.96
CA LEU A 115 -17.20 -2.30 -2.37
C LEU A 115 -18.21 -3.13 -3.16
N LYS A 116 -19.19 -2.49 -3.82
CA LYS A 116 -20.27 -3.19 -4.53
C LYS A 116 -19.73 -4.17 -5.58
N SER A 117 -18.70 -3.76 -6.32
CA SER A 117 -18.08 -4.53 -7.40
C SER A 117 -17.00 -5.52 -6.94
N ARG A 118 -16.78 -5.70 -5.63
CA ARG A 118 -15.71 -6.55 -5.10
C ARG A 118 -16.24 -7.91 -4.62
N PRO A 119 -15.84 -9.03 -5.25
CA PRO A 119 -16.31 -10.37 -4.89
C PRO A 119 -15.68 -10.91 -3.60
N GLN A 120 -14.57 -10.31 -3.16
CA GLN A 120 -13.86 -10.69 -1.93
C GLN A 120 -14.59 -10.32 -0.63
N PHE A 121 -15.70 -9.58 -0.72
CA PHE A 121 -16.54 -9.25 0.43
C PHE A 121 -17.91 -9.89 0.26
N THR A 122 -18.39 -10.54 1.32
CA THR A 122 -19.76 -11.06 1.37
C THR A 122 -20.76 -9.92 1.55
N ASP A 123 -22.02 -10.12 1.16
CA ASP A 123 -23.04 -9.08 1.33
C ASP A 123 -23.22 -8.65 2.80
N PRO A 124 -23.21 -9.56 3.81
CA PRO A 124 -23.20 -9.16 5.21
C PRO A 124 -22.01 -8.27 5.60
N GLN A 125 -20.81 -8.54 5.06
CA GLN A 125 -19.63 -7.70 5.32
C GLN A 125 -19.80 -6.30 4.70
N LYS A 126 -20.35 -6.21 3.49
CA LYS A 126 -20.62 -4.92 2.84
C LYS A 126 -21.64 -4.10 3.61
N THR A 127 -22.75 -4.71 4.03
CA THR A 127 -23.78 -4.05 4.84
C THR A 127 -23.23 -3.56 6.17
N MET A 128 -22.45 -4.39 6.86
CA MET A 128 -21.82 -4.00 8.12
C MET A 128 -20.89 -2.79 7.93
N LEU A 129 -20.03 -2.80 6.89
CA LEU A 129 -19.12 -1.69 6.60
C LEU A 129 -19.88 -0.40 6.28
N GLU A 130 -20.99 -0.50 5.55
CA GLU A 130 -21.88 0.62 5.28
C GLU A 130 -22.48 1.21 6.56
N GLU A 131 -23.12 0.39 7.38
CA GLU A 131 -23.76 0.84 8.61
C GLU A 131 -22.73 1.48 9.57
N PHE A 132 -21.57 0.85 9.72
CA PHE A 132 -20.51 1.35 10.58
C PHE A 132 -19.96 2.70 10.10
N LEU A 133 -19.59 2.82 8.81
CA LEU A 133 -19.01 4.06 8.30
C LEU A 133 -20.02 5.21 8.26
N ARG A 134 -21.29 4.95 7.95
CA ARG A 134 -22.35 5.96 8.05
C ARG A 134 -22.51 6.45 9.48
N ARG A 135 -22.47 5.55 10.48
CA ARG A 135 -22.49 5.94 11.91
C ARG A 135 -21.29 6.81 12.27
N CYS A 136 -20.09 6.46 11.82
CA CYS A 136 -18.90 7.30 12.02
C CYS A 136 -19.10 8.72 11.47
N ASP A 137 -19.72 8.87 10.29
CA ASP A 137 -19.96 10.17 9.68
C ASP A 137 -21.01 10.98 10.46
N LEU A 138 -22.06 10.35 10.98
CA LEU A 138 -23.03 11.02 11.85
C LEU A 138 -22.38 11.55 13.14
N VAL A 139 -21.49 10.78 13.76
CA VAL A 139 -20.75 11.24 14.95
C VAL A 139 -19.80 12.39 14.60
N LYS A 140 -19.08 12.30 13.46
CA LYS A 140 -18.11 13.31 13.02
C LYS A 140 -18.76 14.63 12.61
N PHE A 141 -19.88 14.58 11.89
CA PHE A 141 -20.47 15.74 11.22
C PHE A 141 -21.83 16.15 11.76
N ALA A 142 -22.68 15.19 12.16
CA ALA A 142 -24.03 15.47 12.65
C ALA A 142 -24.10 15.72 14.17
N ARG A 143 -22.95 15.72 14.86
CA ARG A 143 -22.85 15.90 16.33
C ARG A 143 -23.71 14.91 17.12
N GLU A 144 -23.93 13.72 16.55
CA GLU A 144 -24.56 12.63 17.28
C GLU A 144 -23.73 12.30 18.52
N LYS A 145 -24.39 11.95 19.62
CA LYS A 145 -23.73 11.64 20.90
C LYS A 145 -24.03 10.20 21.28
N PRO A 146 -23.29 9.23 20.72
CA PRO A 146 -23.43 7.84 21.12
C PRO A 146 -23.05 7.67 22.58
N GLU A 147 -23.66 6.68 23.23
CA GLU A 147 -23.25 6.25 24.54
C GLU A 147 -21.97 5.39 24.48
N VAL A 148 -21.29 5.25 25.61
CA VAL A 148 -20.11 4.37 25.76
C VAL A 148 -20.46 2.91 25.44
N SER A 149 -21.70 2.50 25.72
CA SER A 149 -22.24 1.18 25.35
C SER A 149 -22.21 0.94 23.83
N GLU A 150 -22.61 1.93 23.04
CA GLU A 150 -22.58 1.88 21.57
C GLU A 150 -21.16 1.96 21.02
N ALA A 151 -20.28 2.73 21.67
CA ALA A 151 -18.85 2.75 21.34
C ALA A 151 -18.21 1.36 21.55
N ARG A 152 -18.56 0.67 22.64
CA ARG A 152 -18.11 -0.71 22.91
C ARG A 152 -18.60 -1.68 21.84
N LYS A 153 -19.89 -1.64 21.50
CA LYS A 153 -20.45 -2.47 20.42
C LYS A 153 -19.75 -2.22 19.09
N SER A 154 -19.45 -0.97 18.78
CA SER A 154 -18.74 -0.60 17.55
C SER A 154 -17.30 -1.14 17.55
N LEU A 155 -16.60 -1.10 18.68
CA LEU A 155 -15.27 -1.70 18.82
C LEU A 155 -15.30 -3.21 18.58
N GLU A 156 -16.23 -3.91 19.24
CA GLU A 156 -16.40 -5.36 19.10
C GLU A 156 -16.76 -5.75 17.67
N LEU A 157 -17.66 -4.99 17.04
CA LEU A 157 -18.07 -5.19 15.65
C LEU A 157 -16.87 -5.08 14.69
N VAL A 158 -16.02 -4.07 14.84
CA VAL A 158 -14.80 -3.91 14.02
C VAL A 158 -13.77 -5.00 14.33
N LYS A 159 -13.59 -5.36 15.61
CA LYS A 159 -12.68 -6.42 16.02
C LYS A 159 -13.07 -7.77 15.41
N ASN A 160 -14.34 -8.16 15.55
CA ASN A 160 -14.87 -9.41 15.00
C ASN A 160 -14.72 -9.47 13.48
N PHE A 161 -14.89 -8.34 12.78
CA PHE A 161 -14.68 -8.27 11.35
C PHE A 161 -13.23 -8.58 10.95
N ILE A 162 -12.27 -7.98 11.65
CA ILE A 162 -10.84 -8.19 11.39
C ILE A 162 -10.45 -9.65 11.70
N GLU A 163 -10.93 -10.21 12.81
CA GLU A 163 -10.68 -11.61 13.20
C GLU A 163 -11.30 -12.61 12.21
N ASN A 164 -12.52 -12.36 11.73
CA ASN A 164 -13.16 -13.24 10.75
C ASN A 164 -12.43 -13.19 9.39
N CYS A 165 -11.96 -12.01 8.96
CA CYS A 165 -11.13 -11.85 7.77
C CYS A 165 -9.74 -12.53 7.91
N HIS A 166 -9.28 -12.76 9.14
CA HIS A 166 -8.08 -13.53 9.43
C HIS A 166 -8.32 -15.04 9.26
N CYS A 167 -9.42 -15.56 9.82
CA CYS A 167 -9.72 -17.00 9.89
C CYS A 167 -10.02 -17.66 8.54
N GLU A 168 -10.57 -16.91 7.57
CA GLU A 168 -10.87 -17.43 6.22
C GLU A 168 -9.64 -17.94 5.43
N ARG A 169 -8.41 -17.74 5.92
CA ARG A 169 -7.18 -18.21 5.25
C ARG A 169 -6.59 -19.50 5.85
N THR A 170 -7.04 -19.96 7.02
CA THR A 170 -6.50 -21.16 7.67
C THR A 170 -7.31 -22.43 7.42
N LYS A 171 -8.11 -22.48 6.35
CA LYS A 171 -8.81 -23.70 5.90
C LYS A 171 -8.48 -23.99 4.45
#